data_AF-A0A385MR00-F1
#
_entry.id   AF-A0A385MR00-F1
#
_cell.length_a   1.000
_cell.length_b   1.000
_cell.length_c   1.000
_cell.angle_alpha   90.00
_cell.angle_beta   90.00
_cell.angle_gamma   90.00
#
_symmetry.space_group_name_H-M   'P 1'
#
loop_
_entity.id
_entity.type
_entity.pdbx_description
1 polymer ?
#
loop_
_entity_poly.entity_id
_entity_poly.type
_entity_poly.pdbx_seq_one_letter_code
_entity_poly.pdbx_strand_id
1 'polypeptide(L)'
;MKRLVYAILLVIAVLAAMLIAPQVIGDKGYVLISMGQLHIEMSVVSLCITVFFSLLALWIIWRLLSRTLGLFKDSRQWFGGLSRRKRQRRFYNGLQLMVEGDFIAAKKALQDTTDGDFDGVNFLAAAQVAKALNEPERVRYLLDRAAEFNNAKVAAHVALARLDLEQGHQQEALDKLNELDEKAQKNPQVIRLKARAMGELGQWQSLEEVLPQWRKPLKDDYVLWAQKIAKGKFAEIASKQGANALKQHWENMPRKARADNAYRAAYAQQLLEQGMHKEAETCLVEWQKKGPDPILLPYMAQISIPNPANAIRALEQWIKQDDTNPVLFSCLGQLALNAGDDILAEKVLLKAIKLHENQQDLIALAEIRERKQDATGALAMYKRSMEVSQNALV
;
A
#
# COMPACT_ATOMS: atom_id res chain seq x y z
N MET A 1 -22.47 55.49 3.96
CA MET A 1 -22.91 56.65 4.76
C MET A 1 -23.47 57.80 3.92
N LYS A 2 -22.78 58.29 2.87
CA LYS A 2 -23.26 59.39 2.00
C LYS A 2 -24.67 59.18 1.39
N ARG A 3 -24.98 57.97 0.92
CA ARG A 3 -26.31 57.62 0.35
C ARG A 3 -27.47 57.72 1.35
N LEU A 4 -27.21 57.44 2.64
CA LEU A 4 -28.21 57.56 3.71
C LEU A 4 -28.48 59.04 4.04
N VAL A 5 -27.44 59.87 4.06
CA VAL A 5 -27.57 61.31 4.29
C VAL A 5 -28.40 61.97 3.19
N TYR A 6 -28.14 61.65 1.91
CA TYR A 6 -28.95 62.18 0.80
C TYR A 6 -30.40 61.69 0.83
N ALA A 7 -30.65 60.44 1.21
CA ALA A 7 -32.01 59.91 1.34
C ALA A 7 -32.79 60.62 2.48
N ILE A 8 -32.15 60.90 3.61
CA ILE A 8 -32.76 61.63 4.73
C ILE A 8 -33.05 63.09 4.32
N LEU A 9 -32.11 63.75 3.66
CA LEU A 9 -32.30 65.13 3.15
C LEU A 9 -33.46 65.22 2.16
N LEU A 10 -33.60 64.22 1.28
CA LEU A 10 -34.69 64.15 0.30
C LEU A 10 -36.04 63.94 1.00
N VAL A 11 -36.12 63.06 2.00
CA VAL A 11 -37.34 62.86 2.81
C VAL A 11 -37.72 64.14 3.54
N ILE A 12 -36.76 64.85 4.16
CA ILE A 12 -37.01 66.12 4.84
C ILE A 12 -37.51 67.18 3.85
N ALA A 13 -36.92 67.28 2.66
CA ALA A 13 -37.36 68.22 1.64
C ALA A 13 -38.79 67.94 1.14
N VAL A 14 -39.15 66.65 0.96
CA VAL A 14 -40.50 66.24 0.56
C VAL A 14 -41.52 66.54 1.68
N LEU A 15 -41.17 66.27 2.94
CA LEU A 15 -42.04 66.59 4.08
C LEU A 15 -42.23 68.11 4.25
N ALA A 16 -41.17 68.90 4.06
CA ALA A 16 -41.26 70.36 4.08
C ALA A 16 -42.14 70.88 2.94
N ALA A 17 -41.98 70.36 1.72
CA ALA A 17 -42.83 70.71 0.58
C ALA A 17 -44.30 70.34 0.83
N MET A 18 -44.57 69.17 1.41
CA MET A 18 -45.93 68.74 1.79
C MET A 18 -46.57 69.61 2.88
N LEU A 19 -45.78 70.16 3.81
CA LEU A 19 -46.28 71.07 4.85
C LEU A 19 -46.54 72.49 4.32
N ILE A 20 -45.72 72.97 3.38
CA ILE A 20 -45.77 74.33 2.85
C ILE A 20 -46.78 74.46 1.70
N ALA A 21 -46.85 73.50 0.77
CA ALA A 21 -47.73 73.56 -0.40
C ALA A 21 -49.21 73.84 -0.09
N PRO A 22 -49.83 73.26 0.95
CA PRO A 22 -51.24 73.51 1.31
C PRO A 22 -51.49 74.92 1.85
N GLN A 23 -50.47 75.59 2.41
CA GLN A 23 -50.59 76.97 2.90
C GLN A 23 -50.63 77.99 1.76
N VAL A 24 -50.10 77.62 0.59
CA VAL A 24 -49.99 78.49 -0.59
C VAL A 24 -51.23 78.37 -1.51
N ILE A 25 -51.90 77.22 -1.51
CA ILE A 25 -52.92 76.88 -2.52
C ILE A 25 -54.37 77.17 -2.05
N GLY A 26 -54.60 77.57 -0.79
CA GLY A 26 -55.90 78.07 -0.33
C GLY A 26 -56.97 77.01 -0.06
N ASP A 27 -56.91 75.84 -0.70
CA ASP A 27 -57.83 74.72 -0.46
C ASP A 27 -57.18 73.59 0.35
N LYS A 28 -57.61 73.47 1.61
CA LYS A 28 -57.26 72.34 2.47
C LYS A 28 -58.16 71.16 2.11
N GLY A 29 -57.74 70.34 1.15
CA GLY A 29 -58.40 69.06 0.90
C GLY A 29 -58.61 68.29 2.22
N TYR A 30 -59.81 67.75 2.40
CA TYR A 30 -60.26 67.11 3.63
C TYR A 30 -60.56 65.63 3.42
N VAL A 31 -60.21 64.80 4.41
CA VAL A 31 -60.45 63.37 4.42
C VAL A 31 -61.27 63.02 5.67
N LEU A 32 -62.50 62.58 5.44
CA LEU A 32 -63.34 61.96 6.46
C LEU A 32 -63.18 60.45 6.38
N ILE A 33 -62.71 59.83 7.48
CA ILE A 33 -62.77 58.38 7.63
C ILE A 33 -63.90 58.08 8.61
N SER A 34 -64.97 57.44 8.10
CA SER A 34 -66.14 57.06 8.90
C SER A 34 -66.17 55.55 9.09
N MET A 35 -66.04 55.08 10.33
CA MET A 35 -66.16 53.68 10.72
C MET A 35 -67.19 53.56 11.85
N GLY A 36 -68.44 53.25 11.52
CA GLY A 36 -69.53 53.17 12.50
C GLY A 36 -69.79 54.52 13.18
N GLN A 37 -69.62 54.58 14.51
CA GLN A 37 -69.75 55.82 15.32
C GLN A 37 -68.46 56.67 15.35
N LEU A 38 -67.37 56.19 14.73
CA LEU A 38 -66.06 56.84 14.76
C LEU A 38 -65.87 57.68 13.50
N HIS A 39 -65.93 59.00 13.66
CA HIS A 39 -65.68 59.98 12.62
C HIS A 39 -64.33 60.65 12.88
N ILE A 40 -63.33 60.31 12.08
CA ILE A 40 -62.02 60.97 12.16
C ILE A 40 -61.94 61.99 11.03
N GLU A 41 -61.88 63.25 11.45
CA GLU A 41 -61.76 64.40 10.57
C GLU A 41 -60.29 64.80 10.47
N MET A 42 -59.65 64.64 9.30
CA MET A 42 -58.27 65.05 9.13
C MET A 42 -58.02 65.69 7.75
N SER A 43 -57.04 66.60 7.68
CA SER A 43 -56.58 67.14 6.40
C SER A 43 -55.86 66.08 5.57
N VAL A 44 -55.83 66.25 4.25
CA VAL A 44 -55.02 65.39 3.34
C VAL A 44 -53.56 65.34 3.78
N VAL A 45 -53.02 66.46 4.29
CA VAL A 45 -51.64 66.56 4.80
C VAL A 45 -51.42 65.65 6.00
N SER A 46 -52.31 65.69 6.98
CA SER A 46 -52.25 64.83 8.17
C SER A 46 -52.38 63.35 7.81
N LEU A 47 -53.19 63.00 6.80
CA LEU A 47 -53.27 61.63 6.30
C LEU A 47 -51.92 61.18 5.71
N CYS A 48 -51.32 61.98 4.82
CA CYS A 48 -50.02 61.67 4.22
C CYS A 48 -48.91 61.48 5.28
N ILE A 49 -48.87 62.35 6.29
CA ILE A 49 -47.92 62.24 7.40
C ILE A 49 -48.17 60.93 8.18
N THR A 50 -49.42 60.63 8.51
CA THR A 50 -49.78 59.43 9.27
C THR A 50 -49.42 58.15 8.51
N VAL A 51 -49.70 58.10 7.20
CA VAL A 51 -49.32 56.97 6.32
C VAL A 51 -47.80 56.83 6.21
N PHE A 52 -47.07 57.93 6.09
CA PHE A 52 -45.62 57.89 6.04
C PHE A 52 -45.01 57.32 7.33
N PHE A 53 -45.45 57.80 8.49
CA PHE A 53 -44.96 57.31 9.78
C PHE A 53 -45.39 55.87 10.06
N SER A 54 -46.59 55.45 9.66
CA SER A 54 -47.04 54.06 9.83
C SER A 54 -46.22 53.09 8.97
N LEU A 55 -45.92 53.44 7.72
CA LEU A 55 -45.03 52.67 6.85
C LEU A 55 -43.60 52.61 7.40
N LEU A 56 -43.08 53.72 7.95
CA LEU A 56 -41.77 53.76 8.57
C LEU A 56 -41.72 52.86 9.82
N ALA A 57 -42.74 52.90 10.66
CA ALA A 57 -42.86 52.04 11.84
C ALA A 57 -42.91 50.56 11.44
N LEU A 58 -43.74 50.21 10.45
CA LEU A 58 -43.81 48.84 9.90
C LEU A 58 -42.45 48.37 9.36
N TRP A 59 -41.73 49.23 8.65
CA TRP A 59 -40.40 48.90 8.14
C TRP A 59 -39.37 48.67 9.26
N ILE A 60 -39.40 49.50 10.31
CA ILE A 60 -38.55 49.32 11.50
C ILE A 60 -38.87 48.01 12.20
N ILE A 61 -40.16 47.72 12.44
CA ILE A 61 -40.62 46.47 13.07
C ILE A 61 -40.18 45.27 12.24
N TRP A 62 -40.41 45.28 10.93
CA TRP A 62 -39.97 44.21 10.02
C TRP A 62 -38.45 44.00 10.08
N ARG A 63 -37.67 45.09 10.10
CA ARG A 63 -36.21 45.03 10.19
C ARG A 63 -35.74 44.46 11.53
N LEU A 64 -36.37 44.84 12.63
CA LEU A 64 -36.09 44.29 13.95
C LEU A 64 -36.42 42.79 14.00
N LEU A 65 -37.59 42.39 13.50
CA LEU A 65 -38.03 40.99 13.44
C LEU A 65 -37.10 40.13 12.57
N SER A 66 -36.69 40.64 11.41
CA SER A 66 -35.74 39.93 10.53
C SER A 66 -34.35 39.75 11.15
N ARG A 67 -33.89 40.71 11.98
CA ARG A 67 -32.61 40.58 12.68
C ARG A 67 -32.68 39.61 13.86
N THR A 68 -33.76 39.64 14.64
CA THR A 68 -33.92 38.69 15.75
C THR A 68 -34.07 37.27 15.23
N LEU A 69 -34.85 37.05 14.16
CA LEU A 69 -34.98 35.74 13.51
C LEU A 69 -33.69 35.30 12.79
N GLY A 70 -32.87 36.24 12.31
CA GLY A 70 -31.54 35.96 11.74
C GLY A 70 -30.56 35.38 12.76
N LEU A 71 -30.57 35.87 14.01
CA LEU A 71 -29.75 35.36 15.11
C LEU A 71 -30.10 33.90 15.48
N PHE A 72 -31.37 33.48 15.31
CA PHE A 72 -31.78 32.10 15.53
C PHE A 72 -31.38 31.14 14.40
N LYS A 73 -31.15 31.64 13.18
CA LYS A 73 -30.62 30.83 12.06
C LYS A 73 -29.10 30.60 12.17
N ASP A 74 -28.34 31.56 12.69
CA ASP A 74 -26.87 31.44 12.88
C ASP A 74 -26.45 30.53 14.05
N SER A 75 -27.37 30.20 14.96
CA SER A 75 -27.13 29.28 16.08
C SER A 75 -26.62 27.90 15.63
N ARG A 76 -27.06 27.38 14.48
CA ARG A 76 -26.60 26.07 13.97
C ARG A 76 -25.11 26.06 13.57
N GLN A 77 -24.55 27.18 13.13
CA GLN A 77 -23.13 27.27 12.78
C GLN A 77 -22.23 27.41 14.02
N TRP A 78 -22.67 28.11 15.07
CA TRP A 78 -21.89 28.27 16.31
C TRP A 78 -21.77 26.95 17.11
N PHE A 79 -22.86 26.18 17.24
CA PHE A 79 -22.81 24.85 17.85
C PHE A 79 -22.07 23.81 16.97
N GLY A 80 -22.19 23.91 15.64
CA GLY A 80 -21.46 23.05 14.70
C GLY A 80 -19.94 23.23 14.76
N GLY A 81 -19.45 24.47 14.92
CA GLY A 81 -18.01 24.77 15.01
C GLY A 81 -17.33 24.22 16.27
N LEU A 82 -18.00 24.30 17.42
CA LEU A 82 -17.51 23.70 18.68
C LEU A 82 -17.45 22.17 18.59
N SER A 83 -18.47 21.56 17.99
CA SER A 83 -18.55 20.11 17.76
C SER A 83 -17.42 19.61 16.84
N ARG A 84 -17.12 20.36 15.76
CA ARG A 84 -15.99 20.06 14.85
C ARG A 84 -14.64 20.13 15.55
N ARG A 85 -14.36 21.21 16.30
CA ARG A 85 -13.11 21.35 17.07
C ARG A 85 -12.93 20.23 18.10
N LYS A 86 -14.01 19.83 18.77
CA LYS A 86 -13.98 18.72 19.73
C LYS A 86 -13.62 17.39 19.05
N ARG A 87 -14.26 17.08 17.91
CA ARG A 87 -13.93 15.88 17.12
C ARG A 87 -12.49 15.89 16.62
N GLN A 88 -12.00 17.03 16.15
CA GLN A 88 -10.61 17.16 15.69
C GLN A 88 -9.61 16.90 16.83
N ARG A 89 -9.86 17.43 18.03
CA ARG A 89 -9.06 17.11 19.22
C ARG A 89 -9.10 15.62 19.56
N ARG A 90 -10.27 14.99 19.49
CA ARG A 90 -10.43 13.54 19.68
C ARG A 90 -9.64 12.72 18.65
N PHE A 91 -9.64 13.14 17.39
CA PHE A 91 -8.85 12.51 16.34
C PHE A 91 -7.35 12.58 16.61
N TYR A 92 -6.80 13.76 16.87
CA TYR A 92 -5.37 13.89 17.20
C TYR A 92 -4.99 13.14 18.48
N ASN A 93 -5.82 13.22 19.52
CA ASN A 93 -5.60 12.45 20.75
C ASN A 93 -5.63 10.94 20.49
N GLY A 94 -6.54 10.47 19.63
CA GLY A 94 -6.60 9.07 19.22
C GLY A 94 -5.35 8.61 18.47
N LEU A 95 -4.82 9.45 17.57
CA LEU A 95 -3.55 9.17 16.88
C LEU A 95 -2.37 9.15 17.85
N GLN A 96 -2.32 10.08 18.81
CA GLN A 96 -1.27 10.12 19.82
C GLN A 96 -1.29 8.84 20.67
N LEU A 97 -2.45 8.46 21.22
CA LEU A 97 -2.63 7.24 22.02
C LEU A 97 -2.29 5.97 21.22
N MET A 98 -2.62 5.95 19.92
CA MET A 98 -2.25 4.85 19.02
C MET A 98 -0.73 4.68 18.91
N VAL A 99 0.02 5.78 18.85
CA VAL A 99 1.49 5.76 18.81
C VAL A 99 2.09 5.41 20.18
N GLU A 100 1.47 5.86 21.27
CA GLU A 100 1.86 5.51 22.65
C GLU A 100 1.59 4.04 22.99
N GLY A 101 0.79 3.33 22.18
CA GLY A 101 0.43 1.93 22.37
C GLY A 101 -0.79 1.70 23.27
N ASP A 102 -1.44 2.77 23.75
CA ASP A 102 -2.72 2.66 24.48
C ASP A 102 -3.89 2.51 23.49
N PHE A 103 -3.99 1.31 22.91
CA PHE A 103 -4.98 1.01 21.87
C PHE A 103 -6.43 1.06 22.38
N ILE A 104 -6.67 0.79 23.68
CA ILE A 104 -8.02 0.84 24.27
C ILE A 104 -8.50 2.30 24.34
N ALA A 105 -7.65 3.21 24.85
CA ALA A 105 -7.98 4.63 24.90
C ALA A 105 -8.04 5.23 23.48
N ALA A 106 -7.13 4.83 22.58
CA ALA A 106 -7.15 5.25 21.19
C ALA A 106 -8.46 4.87 20.49
N LYS A 107 -8.94 3.63 20.70
CA LYS A 107 -10.23 3.15 20.14
C LYS A 107 -11.38 4.04 20.59
N LYS A 108 -11.47 4.35 21.89
CA LYS A 108 -12.50 5.22 22.44
C LYS A 108 -12.42 6.64 21.87
N ALA A 109 -11.22 7.19 21.73
CA ALA A 109 -11.02 8.53 21.18
C ALA A 109 -11.39 8.60 19.69
N LEU A 110 -11.05 7.58 18.90
CA LEU A 110 -11.37 7.51 17.46
C LEU A 110 -12.84 7.18 17.18
N GLN A 111 -13.54 6.45 18.06
CA GLN A 111 -14.98 6.22 17.93
C GLN A 111 -15.79 7.52 17.93
N ASP A 112 -15.37 8.53 18.71
CA ASP A 112 -16.01 9.86 18.72
C ASP A 112 -15.83 10.65 17.40
N THR A 113 -15.09 10.11 16.43
CA THR A 113 -14.71 10.80 15.19
C THR A 113 -15.46 10.30 13.95
N THR A 114 -16.29 9.25 14.04
CA THR A 114 -16.94 8.62 12.88
C THR A 114 -17.88 9.56 12.11
N ASP A 115 -18.59 10.44 12.81
CA ASP A 115 -19.49 11.44 12.21
C ASP A 115 -18.76 12.76 11.87
N GLY A 116 -17.42 12.72 11.84
CA GLY A 116 -16.56 13.86 11.56
C GLY A 116 -16.15 13.95 10.09
N ASP A 117 -15.68 15.14 9.72
CA ASP A 117 -15.21 15.47 8.37
C ASP A 117 -13.69 15.20 8.30
N PHE A 118 -13.32 13.92 8.17
CA PHE A 118 -11.93 13.46 8.15
C PHE A 118 -11.57 12.68 6.88
N ASP A 119 -12.44 12.73 5.86
CA ASP A 119 -12.25 12.06 4.55
C ASP A 119 -11.82 10.59 4.63
N GLY A 120 -12.31 9.86 5.63
CA GLY A 120 -12.03 8.43 5.84
C GLY A 120 -10.72 8.11 6.56
N VAL A 121 -9.86 9.10 6.85
CA VAL A 121 -8.58 8.88 7.56
C VAL A 121 -8.81 8.41 9.01
N ASN A 122 -9.87 8.88 9.64
CA ASN A 122 -10.35 8.40 10.94
C ASN A 122 -10.64 6.89 10.94
N PHE A 123 -11.28 6.38 9.89
CA PHE A 123 -11.56 4.95 9.74
C PHE A 123 -10.28 4.15 9.51
N LEU A 124 -9.34 4.65 8.70
CA LEU A 124 -8.02 4.03 8.52
C LEU A 124 -7.24 3.91 9.84
N ALA A 125 -7.20 4.98 10.63
CA ALA A 125 -6.55 4.97 11.95
C ALA A 125 -7.25 4.01 12.92
N ALA A 126 -8.59 4.02 12.94
CA ALA A 126 -9.36 3.11 13.77
C ALA A 126 -9.13 1.64 13.37
N ALA A 127 -8.94 1.35 12.08
CA ALA A 127 -8.63 0.01 11.59
C ALA A 127 -7.26 -0.46 12.08
N GLN A 128 -6.25 0.42 12.15
CA GLN A 128 -4.94 0.07 12.71
C GLN A 128 -5.04 -0.25 14.20
N VAL A 129 -5.79 0.56 14.96
CA VAL A 129 -6.06 0.29 16.38
C VAL A 129 -6.80 -1.06 16.56
N ALA A 130 -7.80 -1.34 15.72
CA ALA A 130 -8.51 -2.63 15.75
C ALA A 130 -7.59 -3.80 15.41
N LYS A 131 -6.63 -3.64 14.48
CA LYS A 131 -5.63 -4.67 14.15
C LYS A 131 -4.73 -4.95 15.37
N ALA A 132 -4.29 -3.91 16.06
CA ALA A 132 -3.46 -4.05 17.27
C ALA A 132 -4.21 -4.72 18.44
N LEU A 133 -5.53 -4.51 18.54
CA LEU A 133 -6.40 -5.18 19.51
C LEU A 133 -6.84 -6.59 19.08
N ASN A 134 -6.36 -7.09 17.94
CA ASN A 134 -6.71 -8.39 17.37
C ASN A 134 -8.22 -8.56 17.13
N GLU A 135 -8.88 -7.53 16.57
CA GLU A 135 -10.31 -7.51 16.24
C GLU A 135 -10.53 -7.60 14.71
N PRO A 136 -10.36 -8.77 14.06
CA PRO A 136 -10.29 -8.89 12.60
C PRO A 136 -11.56 -8.44 11.87
N GLU A 137 -12.75 -8.77 12.40
CA GLU A 137 -14.03 -8.32 11.80
C GLU A 137 -14.14 -6.79 11.80
N ARG A 138 -13.69 -6.16 12.89
CA ARG A 138 -13.73 -4.70 13.02
C ARG A 138 -12.71 -4.03 12.12
N VAL A 139 -11.54 -4.64 11.91
CA VAL A 139 -10.55 -4.16 10.93
C VAL A 139 -11.19 -4.08 9.55
N ARG A 140 -11.79 -5.18 9.06
CA ARG A 140 -12.41 -5.21 7.73
C ARG A 140 -13.52 -4.18 7.61
N TYR A 141 -14.46 -4.15 8.56
CA TYR A 141 -15.55 -3.17 8.58
C TYR A 141 -15.05 -1.72 8.47
N LEU A 142 -14.01 -1.36 9.25
CA LEU A 142 -13.47 0.00 9.25
C LEU A 142 -12.76 0.33 7.93
N LEU A 143 -12.06 -0.64 7.33
CA LEU A 143 -11.43 -0.44 6.03
C LEU A 143 -12.47 -0.32 4.90
N ASP A 144 -13.54 -1.10 4.93
CA ASP A 144 -14.63 -0.97 3.96
C ASP A 144 -15.30 0.41 4.07
N ARG A 145 -15.52 0.89 5.30
CA ARG A 145 -15.99 2.28 5.53
C ARG A 145 -15.01 3.32 5.00
N ALA A 146 -13.71 3.12 5.19
CA ALA A 146 -12.70 4.03 4.64
C ALA A 146 -12.70 4.02 3.10
N ALA A 147 -13.01 2.88 2.47
CA ALA A 147 -13.04 2.73 1.02
C ALA A 147 -14.17 3.54 0.34
N GLU A 148 -15.24 3.88 1.07
CA GLU A 148 -16.32 4.75 0.61
C GLU A 148 -15.84 6.21 0.35
N PHE A 149 -14.71 6.61 0.93
CA PHE A 149 -14.16 7.96 0.79
C PHE A 149 -13.05 8.03 -0.28
N ASN A 150 -13.19 8.90 -1.27
CA ASN A 150 -12.22 9.05 -2.37
C ASN A 150 -10.76 9.23 -1.90
N ASN A 151 -10.52 10.03 -0.86
CA ASN A 151 -9.17 10.31 -0.36
C ASN A 151 -8.55 9.11 0.38
N ALA A 152 -9.36 8.28 1.05
CA ALA A 152 -8.90 7.11 1.77
C ALA A 152 -8.96 5.82 0.95
N LYS A 153 -9.69 5.80 -0.17
CA LYS A 153 -9.97 4.61 -0.99
C LYS A 153 -8.72 3.80 -1.34
N VAL A 154 -7.67 4.44 -1.86
CA VAL A 154 -6.43 3.73 -2.22
C VAL A 154 -5.78 3.07 -1.00
N ALA A 155 -5.71 3.79 0.13
CA ALA A 155 -5.11 3.26 1.35
C ALA A 155 -5.95 2.11 1.94
N ALA A 156 -7.28 2.23 1.90
CA ALA A 156 -8.21 1.21 2.35
C ALA A 156 -8.08 -0.07 1.52
N HIS A 157 -8.12 0.02 0.19
CA HIS A 157 -7.95 -1.13 -0.71
C HIS A 157 -6.57 -1.78 -0.56
N VAL A 158 -5.49 -1.00 -0.39
CA VAL A 158 -4.15 -1.55 -0.11
C VAL A 158 -4.13 -2.32 1.22
N ALA A 159 -4.77 -1.79 2.26
CA ALA A 159 -4.85 -2.47 3.56
C ALA A 159 -5.72 -3.73 3.50
N LEU A 160 -6.86 -3.69 2.82
CA LEU A 160 -7.73 -4.84 2.58
C LEU A 160 -7.01 -5.93 1.80
N ALA A 161 -6.34 -5.58 0.70
CA ALA A 161 -5.59 -6.55 -0.10
C ALA A 161 -4.46 -7.21 0.68
N ARG A 162 -3.78 -6.48 1.59
CA ARG A 162 -2.79 -7.09 2.49
C ARG A 162 -3.44 -8.08 3.45
N LEU A 163 -4.58 -7.72 4.04
CA LEU A 163 -5.34 -8.60 4.92
C LEU A 163 -5.79 -9.87 4.18
N ASP A 164 -6.31 -9.73 2.96
CA ASP A 164 -6.72 -10.86 2.11
C ASP A 164 -5.54 -11.79 1.79
N LEU A 165 -4.38 -11.23 1.41
CA LEU A 165 -3.17 -12.02 1.15
C LEU A 165 -2.65 -12.73 2.40
N GLU A 166 -2.71 -12.10 3.58
CA GLU A 166 -2.37 -12.72 4.87
C GLU A 166 -3.32 -13.89 5.18
N GLN A 167 -4.56 -13.84 4.72
CA GLN A 167 -5.59 -14.86 4.94
C GLN A 167 -5.66 -15.92 3.83
N GLY A 168 -4.84 -15.82 2.78
CA GLY A 168 -4.89 -16.73 1.64
C GLY A 168 -6.07 -16.50 0.69
N HIS A 169 -6.66 -15.29 0.69
CA HIS A 169 -7.73 -14.88 -0.22
C HIS A 169 -7.17 -14.06 -1.40
N GLN A 170 -6.27 -14.65 -2.18
CA GLN A 170 -5.52 -13.90 -3.20
C GLN A 170 -6.41 -13.31 -4.30
N GLN A 171 -7.47 -14.02 -4.70
CA GLN A 171 -8.40 -13.54 -5.72
C GLN A 171 -9.13 -12.28 -5.24
N GLU A 172 -9.64 -12.28 -4.00
CA GLU A 172 -10.29 -11.11 -3.39
C GLU A 172 -9.34 -9.91 -3.31
N ALA A 173 -8.08 -10.15 -2.95
CA ALA A 173 -7.05 -9.12 -2.92
C ALA A 173 -6.86 -8.48 -4.31
N LEU A 174 -6.77 -9.32 -5.34
CA LEU A 174 -6.56 -8.88 -6.72
C LEU A 174 -7.75 -8.08 -7.24
N ASP A 175 -8.97 -8.56 -6.99
CA ASP A 175 -10.22 -7.90 -7.41
C ASP A 175 -10.33 -6.50 -6.80
N LYS A 176 -10.12 -6.37 -5.48
CA LYS A 176 -10.11 -5.05 -4.81
C LYS A 176 -9.05 -4.10 -5.39
N LEU A 177 -7.86 -4.59 -5.73
CA LEU A 177 -6.83 -3.75 -6.34
C LEU A 177 -7.16 -3.36 -7.79
N ASN A 178 -7.99 -4.14 -8.49
CA ASN A 178 -8.46 -3.86 -9.85
C ASN A 178 -9.64 -2.86 -9.88
N GLU A 179 -10.40 -2.73 -8.80
CA GLU A 179 -11.47 -1.72 -8.65
C GLU A 179 -10.95 -0.27 -8.50
N LEU A 180 -9.66 -0.11 -8.24
CA LEU A 180 -9.01 1.20 -8.17
C LEU A 180 -8.96 1.89 -9.53
N ASP A 181 -8.93 3.22 -9.54
CA ASP A 181 -8.81 4.00 -10.78
C ASP A 181 -7.43 3.82 -11.44
N GLU A 182 -7.32 4.17 -12.73
CA GLU A 182 -6.09 3.95 -13.51
C GLU A 182 -4.85 4.62 -12.87
N LYS A 183 -5.05 5.77 -12.22
CA LYS A 183 -3.98 6.48 -11.51
C LYS A 183 -3.50 5.71 -10.29
N ALA A 184 -4.41 5.21 -9.44
CA ALA A 184 -4.04 4.42 -8.27
C ALA A 184 -3.49 3.04 -8.63
N GLN A 185 -3.94 2.43 -9.73
CA GLN A 185 -3.37 1.17 -10.22
C GLN A 185 -1.90 1.28 -10.62
N LYS A 186 -1.41 2.49 -10.96
CA LYS A 186 0.01 2.76 -11.25
C LYS A 186 0.85 2.99 -9.99
N ASN A 187 0.24 2.99 -8.79
CA ASN A 187 0.97 3.12 -7.53
C ASN A 187 1.91 1.90 -7.32
N PRO A 188 3.20 2.10 -7.01
CA PRO A 188 4.15 1.01 -6.78
C PRO A 188 3.68 -0.03 -5.76
N GLN A 189 3.00 0.39 -4.68
CA GLN A 189 2.50 -0.53 -3.66
C GLN A 189 1.35 -1.39 -4.18
N VAL A 190 0.44 -0.80 -4.97
CA VAL A 190 -0.66 -1.54 -5.61
C VAL A 190 -0.09 -2.57 -6.59
N ILE A 191 0.88 -2.17 -7.41
CA ILE A 191 1.56 -3.06 -8.35
C ILE A 191 2.25 -4.23 -7.65
N ARG A 192 2.97 -3.97 -6.55
CA ARG A 192 3.62 -5.03 -5.76
C ARG A 192 2.62 -6.03 -5.21
N LEU A 193 1.47 -5.57 -4.71
CA LEU A 193 0.42 -6.44 -4.20
C LEU A 193 -0.28 -7.22 -5.32
N LYS A 194 -0.53 -6.60 -6.48
CA LYS A 194 -1.05 -7.32 -7.66
C LYS A 194 -0.09 -8.41 -8.11
N ALA A 195 1.20 -8.11 -8.25
CA ALA A 195 2.22 -9.09 -8.62
C ALA A 195 2.26 -10.27 -7.62
N ARG A 196 2.15 -9.97 -6.31
CA ARG A 196 2.06 -10.98 -5.27
C ARG A 196 0.80 -11.85 -5.39
N ALA A 197 -0.37 -11.23 -5.49
CA ALA A 197 -1.63 -11.96 -5.64
C ALA A 197 -1.63 -12.86 -6.88
N MET A 198 -1.21 -12.34 -8.03
CA MET A 198 -1.11 -13.10 -9.29
C MET A 198 -0.11 -14.26 -9.18
N GLY A 199 1.04 -14.05 -8.54
CA GLY A 199 2.03 -15.10 -8.34
C GLY A 199 1.53 -16.21 -7.42
N GLU A 200 0.87 -15.87 -6.31
CA GLU A 200 0.28 -16.85 -5.38
C GLU A 200 -0.92 -17.59 -6.00
N LEU A 201 -1.67 -16.98 -6.91
CA LEU A 201 -2.71 -17.64 -7.73
C LEU A 201 -2.14 -18.51 -8.86
N GLY A 202 -0.82 -18.50 -9.08
CA GLY A 202 -0.20 -19.19 -10.21
C GLY A 202 -0.52 -18.60 -11.58
N GLN A 203 -0.96 -17.34 -11.65
CA GLN A 203 -1.27 -16.64 -12.91
C GLN A 203 0.01 -16.14 -13.60
N TRP A 204 0.98 -17.03 -13.82
CA TRP A 204 2.31 -16.69 -14.30
C TRP A 204 2.32 -16.13 -15.72
N GLN A 205 1.44 -16.63 -16.60
CA GLN A 205 1.27 -16.12 -17.96
C GLN A 205 0.82 -14.66 -17.95
N SER A 206 -0.28 -14.35 -17.25
CA SER A 206 -0.82 -13.00 -17.14
C SER A 206 0.18 -12.04 -16.49
N LEU A 207 0.93 -12.52 -15.50
CA LEU A 207 1.95 -11.73 -14.83
C LEU A 207 3.13 -11.39 -15.76
N GLU A 208 3.56 -12.32 -16.63
CA GLU A 208 4.61 -12.06 -17.63
C GLU A 208 4.20 -11.00 -18.65
N GLU A 209 2.96 -11.03 -19.13
CA GLU A 209 2.44 -10.10 -20.13
C GLU A 209 2.39 -8.65 -19.61
N VAL A 210 2.05 -8.49 -18.33
CA VAL A 210 1.90 -7.18 -17.70
C VAL A 210 3.21 -6.65 -17.11
N LEU A 211 4.13 -7.52 -16.66
CA LEU A 211 5.37 -7.13 -15.98
C LEU A 211 6.18 -6.03 -16.71
N PRO A 212 6.36 -6.03 -18.05
CA PRO A 212 7.09 -4.99 -18.77
C PRO A 212 6.58 -3.57 -18.50
N GLN A 213 5.27 -3.42 -18.28
CA GLN A 213 4.62 -2.14 -17.97
C GLN A 213 4.94 -1.66 -16.54
N TRP A 214 5.31 -2.58 -15.65
CA TRP A 214 5.62 -2.34 -14.24
C TRP A 214 7.11 -2.10 -13.97
N ARG A 215 7.94 -1.99 -15.02
CA ARG A 215 9.39 -1.80 -14.88
C ARG A 215 9.79 -0.55 -14.10
N LYS A 216 9.18 0.61 -14.39
CA LYS A 216 9.48 1.86 -13.66
C LYS A 216 9.01 1.84 -12.20
N PRO A 217 7.77 1.38 -11.89
CA PRO A 217 7.30 1.31 -10.51
C PRO A 217 8.02 0.28 -9.63
N LEU A 218 8.39 -0.89 -10.19
CA LEU A 218 9.03 -1.96 -9.43
C LEU A 218 10.53 -1.72 -9.19
N LYS A 219 11.22 -1.00 -10.09
CA LYS A 219 12.66 -0.75 -10.01
C LYS A 219 13.44 -2.06 -9.77
N ASP A 220 14.09 -2.20 -8.62
CA ASP A 220 14.92 -3.34 -8.25
C ASP A 220 14.10 -4.65 -8.13
N ASP A 221 12.83 -4.54 -7.71
CA ASP A 221 11.93 -5.70 -7.59
C ASP A 221 11.56 -6.30 -8.96
N TYR A 222 11.78 -5.57 -10.06
CA TYR A 222 11.44 -6.05 -11.40
C TYR A 222 12.20 -7.34 -11.73
N VAL A 223 13.49 -7.38 -11.40
CA VAL A 223 14.34 -8.55 -11.68
C VAL A 223 13.91 -9.74 -10.83
N LEU A 224 13.58 -9.49 -9.55
CA LEU A 224 13.05 -10.51 -8.64
C LEU A 224 11.74 -11.10 -9.17
N TRP A 225 10.82 -10.27 -9.65
CA TRP A 225 9.57 -10.75 -10.23
C TRP A 225 9.78 -11.50 -11.54
N ALA A 226 10.66 -11.03 -12.42
CA ALA A 226 11.02 -11.77 -13.63
C ALA A 226 11.57 -13.18 -13.30
N GLN A 227 12.43 -13.30 -12.29
CA GLN A 227 12.92 -14.57 -11.77
C GLN A 227 11.79 -15.47 -11.25
N LYS A 228 10.88 -14.92 -10.44
CA LYS A 228 9.74 -15.66 -9.89
C LYS A 228 8.79 -16.15 -10.98
N ILE A 229 8.51 -15.33 -11.99
CA ILE A 229 7.68 -15.70 -13.14
C ILE A 229 8.32 -16.84 -13.92
N ALA A 230 9.62 -16.71 -14.26
CA ALA A 230 10.34 -17.77 -14.97
C ALA A 230 10.28 -19.09 -14.20
N LYS A 231 10.53 -19.05 -12.89
CA LYS A 231 10.44 -20.21 -12.01
C LYS A 231 9.02 -20.81 -12.01
N GLY A 232 8.00 -19.98 -11.81
CA GLY A 232 6.60 -20.41 -11.77
C GLY A 232 6.13 -21.05 -13.07
N LYS A 233 6.46 -20.45 -14.22
CA LYS A 233 6.16 -21.01 -15.54
C LYS A 233 6.85 -22.33 -15.79
N PHE A 234 8.15 -22.41 -15.52
CA PHE A 234 8.88 -23.64 -15.76
C PHE A 234 8.40 -24.76 -14.84
N ALA A 235 8.06 -24.44 -13.58
CA ALA A 235 7.42 -25.39 -12.67
C ALA A 235 6.05 -25.85 -13.17
N GLU A 236 5.22 -24.94 -13.70
CA GLU A 236 3.92 -25.27 -14.28
C GLU A 236 4.07 -26.20 -15.49
N ILE A 237 4.99 -25.90 -16.42
CA ILE A 237 5.27 -26.73 -17.59
C ILE A 237 5.80 -28.10 -17.16
N ALA A 238 6.78 -28.13 -16.26
CA ALA A 238 7.37 -29.36 -15.77
C ALA A 238 6.34 -30.25 -15.07
N SER A 239 5.47 -29.66 -14.25
CA SER A 239 4.41 -30.38 -13.53
C SER A 239 3.30 -30.89 -14.45
N LYS A 240 2.84 -30.09 -15.42
CA LYS A 240 1.69 -30.45 -16.28
C LYS A 240 2.07 -31.27 -17.52
N GLN A 241 3.26 -31.02 -18.08
CA GLN A 241 3.68 -31.53 -19.39
C GLN A 241 5.00 -32.33 -19.34
N GLY A 242 5.69 -32.32 -18.20
CA GLY A 242 6.89 -33.09 -17.97
C GLY A 242 8.18 -32.43 -18.48
N ALA A 243 9.29 -33.11 -18.18
CA ALA A 243 10.66 -32.73 -18.52
C ALA A 243 10.90 -32.37 -20.00
N ASN A 244 10.31 -33.13 -20.93
CA ASN A 244 10.53 -32.90 -22.37
C ASN A 244 9.87 -31.60 -22.86
N ALA A 245 8.67 -31.30 -22.35
CA ALA A 245 8.00 -30.05 -22.69
C ALA A 245 8.74 -28.84 -22.11
N LEU A 246 9.32 -28.97 -20.91
CA LEU A 246 10.18 -27.93 -20.33
C LEU A 246 11.39 -27.63 -21.23
N LYS A 247 12.06 -28.67 -21.74
CA LYS A 247 13.18 -28.52 -22.67
C LYS A 247 12.77 -27.82 -23.96
N GLN A 248 11.69 -28.28 -24.60
CA GLN A 248 11.17 -27.68 -25.83
C GLN A 248 10.79 -26.21 -25.63
N HIS A 249 10.15 -25.90 -24.50
CA HIS A 249 9.80 -24.53 -24.16
C HIS A 249 11.06 -23.66 -24.05
N TRP A 250 12.08 -24.12 -23.31
CA TRP A 250 13.36 -23.43 -23.19
C TRP A 250 14.02 -23.19 -24.55
N GLU A 251 14.09 -24.20 -25.41
CA GLU A 251 14.69 -24.09 -26.74
C GLU A 251 13.98 -23.08 -27.65
N ASN A 252 12.66 -22.98 -27.52
CA ASN A 252 11.81 -22.05 -28.26
C ASN A 252 11.85 -20.62 -27.72
N MET A 253 12.41 -20.40 -26.53
CA MET A 253 12.52 -19.04 -25.98
C MET A 253 13.45 -18.15 -26.80
N PRO A 254 13.15 -16.83 -26.89
CA PRO A 254 14.03 -15.86 -27.52
C PRO A 254 15.44 -15.91 -26.95
N ARG A 255 16.46 -15.78 -27.82
CA ARG A 255 17.88 -15.83 -27.42
C ARG A 255 18.22 -14.86 -26.28
N LYS A 256 17.58 -13.68 -26.27
CA LYS A 256 17.76 -12.66 -25.23
C LYS A 256 17.28 -13.15 -23.86
N ALA A 257 16.16 -13.87 -23.80
CA ALA A 257 15.64 -14.42 -22.55
C ALA A 257 16.50 -15.59 -22.05
N ARG A 258 16.95 -16.48 -22.95
CA ARG A 258 17.88 -17.58 -22.60
C ARG A 258 19.27 -17.12 -22.15
N ALA A 259 19.67 -15.90 -22.49
CA ALA A 259 20.92 -15.30 -22.04
C ALA A 259 20.81 -14.69 -20.63
N ASP A 260 19.60 -14.49 -20.12
CA ASP A 260 19.37 -13.91 -18.80
C ASP A 260 19.58 -14.95 -17.69
N ASN A 261 20.42 -14.63 -16.71
CA ASN A 261 20.74 -15.53 -15.61
C ASN A 261 19.54 -15.84 -14.71
N ALA A 262 18.54 -14.96 -14.65
CA ALA A 262 17.27 -15.23 -13.97
C ALA A 262 16.56 -16.45 -14.55
N TYR A 263 16.42 -16.48 -15.87
CA TYR A 263 15.77 -17.56 -16.60
C TYR A 263 16.62 -18.84 -16.55
N ARG A 264 17.94 -18.72 -16.67
CA ARG A 264 18.87 -19.85 -16.52
C ARG A 264 18.78 -20.51 -15.16
N ALA A 265 18.75 -19.72 -14.08
CA ALA A 265 18.58 -20.20 -12.72
C ALA A 265 17.24 -20.93 -12.53
N ALA A 266 16.15 -20.33 -13.00
CA ALA A 266 14.83 -20.95 -12.97
C ALA A 266 14.79 -22.29 -13.73
N TYR A 267 15.41 -22.35 -14.92
CA TYR A 267 15.45 -23.57 -15.73
C TYR A 267 16.33 -24.65 -15.07
N ALA A 268 17.53 -24.30 -14.59
CA ALA A 268 18.41 -25.22 -13.88
C ALA A 268 17.73 -25.80 -12.64
N GLN A 269 17.03 -24.96 -11.87
CA GLN A 269 16.23 -25.41 -10.73
C GLN A 269 15.22 -26.50 -11.14
N GLN A 270 14.47 -26.27 -12.21
CA GLN A 270 13.47 -27.23 -12.67
C GLN A 270 14.09 -28.50 -13.24
N LEU A 271 15.25 -28.42 -13.91
CA LEU A 271 15.98 -29.62 -14.32
C LEU A 271 16.38 -30.47 -13.11
N LEU A 272 16.91 -29.84 -12.06
CA LEU A 272 17.32 -30.54 -10.83
C LEU A 272 16.12 -31.16 -10.10
N GLU A 273 15.02 -30.42 -9.93
CA GLU A 273 13.80 -30.92 -9.29
C GLU A 273 13.16 -32.08 -10.06
N GLN A 274 13.32 -32.13 -11.38
CA GLN A 274 12.85 -33.23 -12.23
C GLN A 274 13.88 -34.37 -12.38
N GLY A 275 14.98 -34.35 -11.62
CA GLY A 275 16.03 -35.38 -11.65
C GLY A 275 16.94 -35.36 -12.90
N MET A 276 16.84 -34.31 -13.74
CA MET A 276 17.61 -34.14 -14.98
C MET A 276 19.00 -33.55 -14.72
N HIS A 277 19.74 -34.14 -13.78
CA HIS A 277 21.00 -33.58 -13.29
C HIS A 277 22.10 -33.51 -14.36
N LYS A 278 22.11 -34.43 -15.33
CA LYS A 278 23.10 -34.43 -16.42
C LYS A 278 22.91 -33.27 -17.39
N GLU A 279 21.65 -32.96 -17.73
CA GLU A 279 21.32 -31.77 -18.52
C GLU A 279 21.57 -30.49 -17.74
N ALA A 280 21.29 -30.48 -16.44
CA ALA A 280 21.59 -29.36 -15.57
C ALA A 280 23.11 -29.07 -15.55
N GLU A 281 23.94 -30.10 -15.39
CA GLU A 281 25.41 -30.00 -15.49
C GLU A 281 25.85 -29.37 -16.81
N THR A 282 25.35 -29.90 -17.93
CA THR A 282 25.72 -29.44 -19.27
C THR A 282 25.39 -27.96 -19.45
N CYS A 283 24.19 -27.54 -19.06
CA CYS A 283 23.73 -26.16 -19.16
C CYS A 283 24.54 -25.23 -18.24
N LEU A 284 24.71 -25.59 -16.97
CA LEU A 284 25.38 -24.75 -15.97
C LEU A 284 26.86 -24.53 -16.31
N VAL A 285 27.55 -25.54 -16.83
CA VAL A 285 28.93 -25.40 -17.32
C VAL A 285 28.98 -24.53 -18.57
N GLU A 286 28.05 -24.72 -19.51
CA GLU A 286 28.02 -23.94 -20.74
C GLU A 286 27.79 -22.45 -20.50
N TRP A 287 26.85 -22.11 -19.62
CA TRP A 287 26.46 -20.72 -19.34
C TRP A 287 27.53 -19.93 -18.58
N GLN A 288 28.42 -20.63 -17.89
CA GLN A 288 29.50 -20.07 -17.07
C GLN A 288 30.89 -20.22 -17.74
N LYS A 289 30.95 -20.40 -19.06
CA LYS A 289 32.22 -20.47 -19.82
C LYS A 289 33.13 -19.24 -19.63
N LYS A 290 32.57 -18.08 -19.29
CA LYS A 290 33.31 -16.83 -19.05
C LYS A 290 33.78 -16.65 -17.60
N GLY A 291 33.36 -17.54 -16.69
CA GLY A 291 33.64 -17.45 -15.26
C GLY A 291 32.41 -17.84 -14.41
N PRO A 292 32.63 -18.05 -13.11
CA PRO A 292 31.57 -18.41 -12.18
C PRO A 292 30.56 -17.26 -12.04
N ASP A 293 29.27 -17.60 -12.07
CA ASP A 293 28.19 -16.65 -11.82
C ASP A 293 27.55 -16.93 -10.45
N PRO A 294 27.52 -15.96 -9.51
CA PRO A 294 26.97 -16.17 -8.17
C PRO A 294 25.52 -16.65 -8.14
N ILE A 295 24.72 -16.33 -9.17
CA ILE A 295 23.31 -16.75 -9.25
C ILE A 295 23.23 -18.24 -9.65
N LEU A 296 24.18 -18.74 -10.46
CA LEU A 296 24.14 -20.10 -11.01
C LEU A 296 24.91 -21.12 -10.16
N LEU A 297 25.95 -20.70 -9.43
CA LEU A 297 26.77 -21.56 -8.56
C LEU A 297 25.94 -22.44 -7.59
N PRO A 298 24.92 -21.94 -6.87
CA PRO A 298 24.15 -22.76 -5.94
C PRO A 298 23.45 -23.94 -6.60
N TYR A 299 23.07 -23.83 -7.88
CA TYR A 299 22.44 -24.92 -8.63
C TYR A 299 23.46 -25.97 -9.07
N MET A 300 24.70 -25.55 -9.32
CA MET A 300 25.77 -26.48 -9.65
C MET A 300 26.13 -27.37 -8.46
N ALA A 301 26.13 -26.82 -7.24
CA ALA A 301 26.32 -27.59 -6.01
C ALA A 301 25.24 -28.66 -5.76
N GLN A 302 24.03 -28.47 -6.31
CA GLN A 302 22.90 -29.39 -6.14
C GLN A 302 22.88 -30.55 -7.17
N ILE A 303 23.82 -30.57 -8.12
CA ILE A 303 23.92 -31.66 -9.09
C ILE A 303 24.24 -32.95 -8.34
N SER A 304 23.42 -33.98 -8.56
CA SER A 304 23.60 -35.31 -7.97
C SER A 304 23.64 -36.35 -9.10
N ILE A 305 24.85 -36.66 -9.56
CA ILE A 305 25.15 -37.74 -10.50
C ILE A 305 26.45 -38.41 -10.09
N PRO A 306 26.67 -39.71 -10.40
CA PRO A 306 27.89 -40.41 -10.02
C PRO A 306 29.19 -39.83 -10.59
N ASN A 307 29.13 -39.04 -11.67
CA ASN A 307 30.32 -38.49 -12.31
C ASN A 307 30.07 -37.12 -12.98
N PRO A 308 30.08 -36.01 -12.20
CA PRO A 308 29.93 -34.65 -12.71
C PRO A 308 31.26 -34.07 -13.20
N ALA A 309 31.96 -34.78 -14.09
CA ALA A 309 33.32 -34.43 -14.53
C ALA A 309 33.42 -33.07 -15.24
N ASN A 310 32.37 -32.56 -15.87
CA ASN A 310 32.41 -31.25 -16.52
C ASN A 310 32.32 -30.14 -15.49
N ALA A 311 31.42 -30.28 -14.51
CA ALA A 311 31.27 -29.31 -13.43
C ALA A 311 32.50 -29.29 -12.51
N ILE A 312 33.07 -30.46 -12.16
CA ILE A 312 34.31 -30.53 -11.36
C ILE A 312 35.46 -29.81 -12.09
N ARG A 313 35.69 -30.11 -13.38
CA ARG A 313 36.77 -29.46 -14.14
C ARG A 313 36.59 -27.94 -14.24
N ALA A 314 35.36 -27.48 -14.42
CA ALA A 314 35.06 -26.05 -14.46
C ALA A 314 35.37 -25.38 -13.11
N LEU A 315 34.93 -25.97 -12.00
CA LEU A 315 35.20 -25.49 -10.65
C LEU A 315 36.69 -25.48 -10.31
N GLU A 316 37.42 -26.55 -10.60
CA GLU A 316 38.87 -26.60 -10.39
C GLU A 316 39.61 -25.52 -11.19
N GLN A 317 39.15 -25.23 -12.41
CA GLN A 317 39.72 -24.16 -13.22
C GLN A 317 39.44 -22.78 -12.61
N TRP A 318 38.22 -22.53 -12.11
CA TRP A 318 37.88 -21.27 -11.45
C TRP A 318 38.63 -21.10 -10.12
N ILE A 319 38.78 -22.17 -9.34
CA ILE A 319 39.58 -22.17 -8.10
C ILE A 319 41.06 -21.87 -8.39
N LYS A 320 41.62 -22.36 -9.50
CA LYS A 320 42.99 -22.01 -9.90
C LYS A 320 43.16 -20.53 -10.22
N GLN A 321 42.09 -19.85 -10.63
CA GLN A 321 42.10 -18.41 -10.92
C GLN A 321 41.84 -17.57 -9.66
N ASP A 322 41.09 -18.10 -8.70
CA ASP A 322 40.76 -17.45 -7.43
C ASP A 322 40.78 -18.49 -6.28
N ASP A 323 41.97 -18.71 -5.72
CA ASP A 323 42.23 -19.72 -4.69
C ASP A 323 41.87 -19.26 -3.26
N THR A 324 41.31 -18.06 -3.15
CA THR A 324 40.85 -17.45 -1.90
C THR A 324 39.33 -17.41 -1.76
N ASN A 325 38.58 -17.85 -2.77
CA ASN A 325 37.13 -17.77 -2.79
C ASN A 325 36.46 -18.96 -2.08
N PRO A 326 35.92 -18.79 -0.87
CA PRO A 326 35.31 -19.88 -0.11
C PRO A 326 34.10 -20.51 -0.83
N VAL A 327 33.37 -19.72 -1.63
CA VAL A 327 32.14 -20.17 -2.32
C VAL A 327 32.47 -21.22 -3.39
N LEU A 328 33.58 -21.08 -4.10
CA LEU A 328 33.99 -22.04 -5.12
C LEU A 328 34.40 -23.38 -4.49
N PHE A 329 35.15 -23.34 -3.38
CA PHE A 329 35.52 -24.55 -2.63
C PHE A 329 34.29 -25.24 -2.02
N SER A 330 33.37 -24.47 -1.43
CA SER A 330 32.09 -24.98 -0.92
C SER A 330 31.30 -25.67 -2.04
N CYS A 331 31.11 -25.00 -3.19
CA CYS A 331 30.39 -25.55 -4.33
C CYS A 331 31.00 -26.87 -4.84
N LEU A 332 32.34 -26.94 -4.95
CA LEU A 332 33.04 -28.17 -5.35
C LEU A 332 32.90 -29.28 -4.30
N GLY A 333 32.94 -28.92 -3.02
CA GLY A 333 32.77 -29.86 -1.92
C GLY A 333 31.40 -30.51 -1.90
N GLN A 334 30.35 -29.70 -2.01
CA GLN A 334 28.96 -30.17 -2.08
C GLN A 334 28.73 -31.04 -3.33
N LEU A 335 29.27 -30.63 -4.49
CA LEU A 335 29.18 -31.41 -5.71
C LEU A 335 29.88 -32.78 -5.59
N ALA A 336 31.10 -32.81 -5.03
CA ALA A 336 31.86 -34.03 -4.81
C ALA A 336 31.16 -34.96 -3.81
N LEU A 337 30.59 -34.39 -2.74
CA LEU A 337 29.77 -35.11 -1.76
C LEU A 337 28.59 -35.83 -2.43
N ASN A 338 27.84 -35.10 -3.27
CA ASN A 338 26.69 -35.64 -4.00
C ASN A 338 27.08 -36.71 -5.03
N ALA A 339 28.30 -36.63 -5.58
CA ALA A 339 28.85 -37.65 -6.47
C ALA A 339 29.38 -38.89 -5.74
N GLY A 340 29.48 -38.84 -4.41
CA GLY A 340 30.04 -39.92 -3.57
C GLY A 340 31.58 -39.89 -3.44
N ASP A 341 32.24 -38.81 -3.84
CA ASP A 341 33.69 -38.62 -3.67
C ASP A 341 33.99 -37.91 -2.34
N ASP A 342 33.92 -38.69 -1.25
CA ASP A 342 34.16 -38.20 0.10
C ASP A 342 35.59 -37.68 0.31
N ILE A 343 36.57 -38.17 -0.46
CA ILE A 343 37.98 -37.78 -0.35
C ILE A 343 38.15 -36.35 -0.89
N LEU A 344 37.65 -36.11 -2.10
CA LEU A 344 37.69 -34.77 -2.69
C LEU A 344 36.85 -33.80 -1.88
N ALA A 345 35.62 -34.19 -1.51
CA ALA A 345 34.69 -33.37 -0.74
C ALA A 345 35.32 -32.90 0.58
N GLU A 346 35.88 -33.82 1.38
CA GLU A 346 36.50 -33.46 2.66
C GLU A 346 37.66 -32.48 2.47
N LYS A 347 38.53 -32.74 1.49
CA LYS A 347 39.71 -31.90 1.22
C LYS A 347 39.32 -30.45 0.91
N VAL A 348 38.33 -30.26 0.03
CA VAL A 348 37.95 -28.91 -0.42
C VAL A 348 37.04 -28.20 0.58
N LEU A 349 36.16 -28.91 1.29
CA LEU A 349 35.32 -28.33 2.35
C LEU A 349 36.17 -27.86 3.55
N LEU A 350 37.21 -28.62 3.93
CA LEU A 350 38.16 -28.17 4.95
C LEU A 350 38.90 -26.89 4.53
N LYS A 351 39.17 -26.71 3.23
CA LYS A 351 39.76 -25.47 2.71
C LYS A 351 38.74 -24.33 2.71
N ALA A 352 37.47 -24.59 2.34
CA ALA A 352 36.39 -23.61 2.38
C ALA A 352 36.20 -23.04 3.79
N ILE A 353 36.09 -23.90 4.81
CA ILE A 353 35.87 -23.51 6.21
C ILE A 353 37.05 -22.72 6.79
N LYS A 354 38.29 -23.07 6.38
CA LYS A 354 39.48 -22.29 6.76
C LYS A 354 39.45 -20.85 6.20
N LEU A 355 38.81 -20.64 5.05
CA LEU A 355 38.65 -19.31 4.44
C LEU A 355 37.46 -18.56 5.05
N HIS A 356 36.32 -19.25 5.19
CA HIS A 356 35.12 -18.70 5.80
C HIS A 356 34.24 -19.86 6.32
N GLU A 357 33.90 -19.85 7.60
CA GLU A 357 33.01 -20.87 8.17
C GLU A 357 31.59 -20.72 7.60
N ASN A 358 31.04 -21.81 7.07
CA ASN A 358 29.69 -21.88 6.55
C ASN A 358 28.96 -23.08 7.17
N GLN A 359 27.73 -22.86 7.62
CA GLN A 359 26.89 -23.90 8.22
C GLN A 359 26.74 -25.12 7.29
N GLN A 360 26.51 -24.89 6.00
CA GLN A 360 26.28 -25.96 5.03
C GLN A 360 27.52 -26.84 4.84
N ASP A 361 28.73 -26.25 4.86
CA ASP A 361 29.98 -26.99 4.69
C ASP A 361 30.34 -27.80 5.94
N LEU A 362 30.03 -27.27 7.13
CA LEU A 362 30.20 -27.99 8.39
C LEU A 362 29.27 -29.20 8.46
N ILE A 363 28.01 -29.08 8.02
CA ILE A 363 27.07 -30.19 7.93
C ILE A 363 27.59 -31.25 6.96
N ALA A 364 28.03 -30.86 5.76
CA ALA A 364 28.60 -31.79 4.79
C ALA A 364 29.84 -32.53 5.32
N LEU A 365 30.73 -31.85 6.05
CA LEU A 365 31.86 -32.52 6.73
C LEU A 365 31.39 -33.50 7.82
N ALA A 366 30.34 -33.15 8.57
CA ALA A 366 29.77 -34.04 9.57
C ALA A 366 29.24 -35.33 8.91
N GLU A 367 28.51 -35.22 7.80
CA GLU A 367 28.02 -36.37 7.03
C GLU A 367 29.16 -37.28 6.54
N ILE A 368 30.26 -36.70 6.04
CA ILE A 368 31.45 -37.47 5.65
C ILE A 368 32.02 -38.22 6.87
N ARG A 369 32.08 -37.58 8.04
CA ARG A 369 32.58 -38.20 9.28
C ARG A 369 31.67 -39.34 9.74
N GLU A 370 30.36 -39.18 9.62
CA GLU A 370 29.39 -40.26 9.92
C GLU A 370 29.59 -41.46 8.99
N ARG A 371 29.76 -41.23 7.68
CA ARG A 371 30.07 -42.32 6.72
C ARG A 371 31.37 -43.04 7.06
N LYS A 372 32.33 -42.35 7.68
CA LYS A 372 33.60 -42.91 8.18
C LYS A 372 33.52 -43.51 9.59
N GLN A 373 32.32 -43.57 10.20
CA GLN A 373 32.09 -44.05 11.57
C GLN A 373 32.81 -43.23 12.67
N ASP A 374 33.17 -41.98 12.40
CA ASP A 374 33.72 -41.03 13.37
C ASP A 374 32.60 -40.18 14.00
N ALA A 375 31.86 -40.79 14.92
CA ALA A 375 30.74 -40.13 15.60
C ALA A 375 31.17 -38.90 16.42
N THR A 376 32.37 -38.93 17.00
CA THR A 376 32.93 -37.81 17.77
C THR A 376 33.22 -36.60 16.90
N GLY A 377 33.87 -36.81 15.74
CA GLY A 377 34.16 -35.76 14.77
C GLY A 377 32.89 -35.20 14.14
N ALA A 378 31.93 -36.06 13.79
CA ALA A 378 30.63 -35.65 13.28
C ALA A 378 29.88 -34.74 14.26
N LEU A 379 29.78 -35.15 15.53
CA LEU A 379 29.11 -34.35 16.56
C LEU A 379 29.78 -32.99 16.77
N ALA A 380 31.11 -32.92 16.72
CA ALA A 380 31.84 -31.65 16.83
C ALA A 380 31.48 -30.69 15.69
N MET A 381 31.40 -31.20 14.45
CA MET A 381 31.03 -30.40 13.28
C MET A 381 29.57 -29.93 13.33
N TYR A 382 28.64 -30.80 13.75
CA TYR A 382 27.24 -30.40 13.96
C TYR A 382 27.08 -29.34 15.05
N LYS A 383 27.82 -29.43 16.16
CA LYS A 383 27.81 -28.39 17.20
C LYS A 383 28.30 -27.05 16.66
N ARG A 384 29.42 -27.06 15.93
CA ARG A 384 29.97 -25.85 15.33
C ARG A 384 29.02 -25.23 14.31
N SER A 385 28.31 -26.05 13.53
CA SER A 385 27.35 -25.55 12.54
C SER A 385 26.17 -24.81 13.19
N MET A 386 25.70 -25.25 14.36
CA MET A 386 24.68 -24.54 15.14
C MET A 386 25.17 -23.20 15.68
N GLU A 387 26.41 -23.12 16.17
CA GLU A 387 27.03 -21.88 16.65
C GLU A 387 27.13 -20.83 15.52
N VAL A 388 27.55 -21.25 14.33
CA VAL A 388 27.64 -20.37 13.15
C VAL A 388 26.26 -19.87 12.72
N SER A 389 25.23 -20.74 12.77
CA SER A 389 23.86 -20.37 12.43
C SER A 389 23.27 -19.32 13.39
N GLN A 390 23.53 -19.46 14.70
CA GLN A 390 23.06 -18.51 15.71
C GLN A 390 23.72 -17.13 15.58
N ASN A 391 25.02 -17.09 15.26
CA ASN A 391 25.75 -15.84 15.07
C ASN A 391 25.34 -15.08 13.80
N ALA A 392 24.72 -15.75 12.81
CA ALA A 392 24.22 -15.11 11.60
C ALA A 392 22.83 -14.45 11.78
N LEU A 393 22.14 -14.72 12.89
CA LEU A 393 20.81 -14.18 13.21
C LEU A 393 20.85 -12.94 14.13
N VAL A 394 22.04 -12.59 14.63
CA VAL A 394 22.33 -11.37 15.43
C VAL A 394 22.97 -10.34 14.53
#